data_AF-A0A1L7WAB6-F1
#
_entry.id   AF-A0A1L7WAB6-F1
#
_cell.length_a   1.000
_cell.length_b   1.000
_cell.length_c   1.000
_cell.angle_alpha   90.00
_cell.angle_beta   90.00
_cell.angle_gamma   90.00
#
_symmetry.space_group_name_H-M   'P 1'
#
loop_
_entity.id
_entity.type
_entity.pdbx_description
1 polymer ?
#
loop_
_entity_poly.entity_id
_entity_poly.type
_entity_poly.pdbx_seq_one_letter_code
_entity_poly.pdbx_strand_id
1 'polypeptide(L)'
;MLDTNTQISTAAVVGWPSGDNLKYLADPDPMQSSLTFKTRIDNTSSLFEIRVPIHLKLTEKKTPRLSSLILSMLSTIETFSFQVLATISQPSRGKLSSQVLGLDFKLNENITVLIPLHAKKQPVQGKTQSGVVLDFIREISQIKFFSVYIDHTYSHEAGLNSIRNAIDGGRYRSTRKRQLDLQSLHQGQGTQITRFPSQSEGLPAYDDVPSSSLNITTQKRKSHGKS
;
A
#
# COMPACT_ATOMS: atom_id res chain seq x y z
N MET A 1 -18.78 -27.94 -9.52
CA MET A 1 -17.83 -26.83 -9.72
C MET A 1 -17.44 -26.33 -8.34
N LEU A 2 -16.13 -26.20 -8.04
CA LEU A 2 -15.70 -25.61 -6.77
C LEU A 2 -15.84 -24.09 -6.85
N ASP A 3 -16.66 -23.53 -5.97
CA ASP A 3 -16.73 -22.10 -5.76
C ASP A 3 -15.37 -21.61 -5.27
N THR A 4 -14.65 -20.89 -6.12
CA THR A 4 -13.36 -20.31 -5.74
C THR A 4 -13.72 -19.02 -5.01
N ASN A 5 -13.80 -19.02 -3.68
CA ASN A 5 -13.92 -17.81 -2.87
C ASN A 5 -12.69 -17.71 -1.96
N THR A 6 -11.62 -17.10 -2.47
CA THR A 6 -10.36 -16.94 -1.75
C THR A 6 -10.21 -15.49 -1.34
N GLN A 7 -9.97 -15.23 -0.05
CA GLN A 7 -9.70 -13.90 0.47
C GLN A 7 -8.45 -13.93 1.35
N ILE A 8 -7.53 -13.00 1.10
CA ILE A 8 -6.33 -12.79 1.91
C ILE A 8 -6.29 -11.33 2.34
N SER A 9 -5.97 -11.07 3.61
CA SER A 9 -5.74 -9.73 4.16
C SER A 9 -4.63 -9.81 5.19
N THR A 10 -3.44 -9.32 4.85
CA THR A 10 -2.24 -9.45 5.69
C THR A 10 -1.29 -8.26 5.55
N ALA A 11 -0.36 -8.11 6.51
CA ALA A 11 0.69 -7.12 6.43
C ALA A 11 1.56 -7.33 5.19
N ALA A 12 2.06 -6.24 4.62
CA ALA A 12 2.81 -6.29 3.37
C ALA A 12 3.99 -5.32 3.32
N VAL A 13 4.95 -5.65 2.46
CA VAL A 13 6.00 -4.75 1.97
C VAL A 13 5.93 -4.77 0.45
N VAL A 14 6.12 -3.63 -0.19
CA VAL A 14 6.10 -3.54 -1.66
C VAL A 14 7.49 -3.20 -2.16
N GLY A 15 7.98 -3.93 -3.15
CA GLY A 15 9.27 -3.69 -3.80
C GLY A 15 9.11 -3.42 -5.28
N TRP A 16 9.94 -2.53 -5.83
CA TRP A 16 9.96 -2.26 -7.27
C TRP A 16 11.33 -1.81 -7.78
N PRO A 17 11.63 -2.01 -9.08
CA PRO A 17 12.83 -1.47 -9.69
C PRO A 17 12.75 0.05 -9.86
N SER A 18 13.84 0.74 -9.53
CA SER A 18 14.02 2.19 -9.64
C SER A 18 15.43 2.48 -10.16
N GLY A 19 15.55 2.70 -11.48
CA GLY A 19 16.86 2.70 -12.14
C GLY A 19 17.58 1.37 -11.92
N ASP A 20 18.82 1.42 -11.46
CA ASP A 20 19.64 0.24 -11.17
C ASP A 20 19.43 -0.35 -9.76
N ASN A 21 18.51 0.23 -8.97
CA ASN A 21 18.27 -0.16 -7.58
C ASN A 21 16.86 -0.74 -7.38
N LEU A 22 16.69 -1.52 -6.31
CA LEU A 22 15.37 -1.89 -5.81
C LEU A 22 14.95 -0.91 -4.70
N LYS A 23 13.77 -0.32 -4.84
CA LYS A 23 13.12 0.47 -3.79
C LYS A 23 12.04 -0.33 -3.10
N TYR A 24 11.77 0.04 -1.86
CA TYR A 24 10.77 -0.61 -1.02
C TYR A 24 9.88 0.41 -0.33
N LEU A 25 8.59 0.08 -0.23
CA LEU A 25 7.64 0.72 0.64
C LEU A 25 7.27 -0.27 1.75
N ALA A 26 7.92 -0.09 2.90
CA ALA A 26 7.68 -0.88 4.12
C ALA A 26 7.06 -0.03 5.25
N ASP A 27 7.44 1.25 5.31
CA ASP A 27 7.02 2.16 6.37
C ASP A 27 5.98 3.16 5.85
N PRO A 28 4.71 3.01 6.27
CA PRO A 28 3.68 3.98 5.96
C PRO A 28 3.78 5.19 6.91
N ASP A 29 2.82 6.11 6.81
CA ASP A 29 2.67 7.19 7.79
C ASP A 29 1.33 7.03 8.54
N PRO A 30 1.34 6.71 9.84
CA PRO A 30 2.50 6.71 10.73
C PRO A 30 3.32 5.40 10.65
N MET A 31 4.60 5.48 10.99
CA MET A 31 5.55 4.36 10.86
C MET A 31 5.18 3.13 11.69
N GLN A 32 4.44 3.29 12.79
CA GLN A 32 3.96 2.13 13.57
C GLN A 32 2.88 1.32 12.86
N SER A 33 2.22 1.86 11.83
CA SER A 33 1.25 1.12 11.03
C SER A 33 1.95 0.21 10.03
N SER A 34 1.20 -0.71 9.42
CA SER A 34 1.68 -1.59 8.35
C SER A 34 0.87 -1.37 7.09
N LEU A 35 1.50 -1.56 5.93
CA LEU A 35 0.75 -1.73 4.69
C LEU A 35 -0.06 -3.02 4.78
N THR A 36 -1.20 -3.06 4.11
CA THR A 36 -2.04 -4.26 4.05
C THR A 36 -2.23 -4.70 2.62
N PHE A 37 -1.74 -5.89 2.28
CA PHE A 37 -2.13 -6.57 1.04
C PHE A 37 -3.50 -7.20 1.24
N LYS A 38 -4.40 -6.93 0.29
CA LYS A 38 -5.72 -7.53 0.22
C LYS A 38 -5.93 -8.12 -1.15
N THR A 39 -6.40 -9.36 -1.19
CA THR A 39 -6.91 -9.95 -2.42
C THR A 39 -8.20 -10.69 -2.17
N ARG A 40 -9.08 -10.64 -3.16
CA ARG A 40 -10.30 -11.44 -3.23
C ARG A 40 -10.42 -11.98 -4.64
N ILE A 41 -10.58 -13.29 -4.77
CA ILE A 41 -10.96 -13.94 -6.02
C ILE A 41 -12.25 -14.68 -5.77
N ASP A 42 -13.26 -14.35 -6.56
CA ASP A 42 -14.49 -15.11 -6.70
C ASP A 42 -14.65 -15.64 -8.14
N ASN A 43 -15.67 -16.46 -8.38
CA ASN A 43 -15.97 -17.01 -9.71
C ASN A 43 -16.17 -15.94 -10.81
N THR A 44 -16.37 -14.68 -10.42
CA THR A 44 -16.87 -13.63 -11.30
C THR A 44 -16.00 -12.37 -11.34
N SER A 45 -15.08 -12.23 -10.37
CA SER A 45 -14.22 -11.06 -10.20
C SER A 45 -12.99 -11.39 -9.36
N SER A 46 -11.94 -10.61 -9.59
CA SER A 46 -10.69 -10.66 -8.84
C SER A 46 -10.24 -9.25 -8.52
N LEU A 47 -9.84 -9.02 -7.28
CA LEU A 47 -9.36 -7.73 -6.80
C LEU A 47 -8.04 -7.93 -6.05
N PHE A 48 -7.08 -7.07 -6.35
CA PHE A 48 -5.82 -6.97 -5.62
C PHE A 48 -5.63 -5.51 -5.22
N GLU A 49 -5.33 -5.31 -3.95
CA GLU A 49 -5.16 -4.00 -3.35
C GLU A 49 -4.01 -4.00 -2.36
N ILE A 50 -3.30 -2.88 -2.30
CA ILE A 50 -2.39 -2.58 -1.21
C ILE A 50 -2.89 -1.30 -0.55
N ARG A 51 -3.26 -1.40 0.72
CA ARG A 51 -3.66 -0.25 1.53
C ARG A 51 -2.45 0.34 2.21
N VAL A 52 -2.25 1.63 2.04
CA VAL A 52 -1.11 2.39 2.56
C VAL A 52 -1.63 3.47 3.50
N PRO A 53 -1.47 3.29 4.83
CA PRO A 53 -1.79 4.33 5.81
C PRO A 53 -0.99 5.61 5.56
N ILE A 54 -1.64 6.76 5.63
CA ILE A 54 -0.98 8.06 5.43
C ILE A 54 -1.74 9.20 6.15
N HIS A 55 -1.03 10.20 6.69
CA HIS A 55 -1.67 11.46 7.05
C HIS A 55 -1.83 12.38 5.84
N LEU A 56 -3.05 12.83 5.57
CA LEU A 56 -3.35 13.78 4.49
C LEU A 56 -3.93 15.09 5.04
N LYS A 57 -3.59 16.21 4.41
CA LYS A 57 -4.35 17.46 4.58
C LYS A 57 -5.67 17.34 3.82
N LEU A 58 -6.78 17.43 4.54
CA LEU A 58 -8.12 17.40 3.97
C LEU A 58 -8.58 18.81 3.61
N THR A 59 -9.44 18.93 2.60
CA THR A 59 -9.83 20.19 1.95
C THR A 59 -10.31 21.27 2.92
N GLU A 60 -10.90 20.88 4.05
CA GLU A 60 -11.57 21.78 5.00
C GLU A 60 -10.89 21.87 6.39
N LYS A 61 -9.87 21.04 6.66
CA LYS A 61 -9.30 20.92 8.02
C LYS A 61 -7.84 21.33 8.05
N LYS A 62 -7.50 22.20 9.02
CA LYS A 62 -6.10 22.60 9.30
C LYS A 62 -5.26 21.44 9.85
N THR A 63 -5.88 20.44 10.47
CA THR A 63 -5.19 19.30 11.06
C THR A 63 -5.10 18.12 10.07
N PRO A 64 -3.91 17.54 9.89
CA PRO A 64 -3.76 16.28 9.15
C PRO A 64 -4.64 15.18 9.74
N ARG A 65 -5.29 14.39 8.88
CA ARG A 65 -6.07 13.23 9.30
C ARG A 65 -5.40 11.95 8.82
N LEU A 66 -5.36 10.94 9.69
CA LEU A 66 -4.99 9.59 9.28
C LEU A 66 -6.04 9.04 8.30
N SER A 67 -5.54 8.61 7.15
CA SER A 67 -6.29 8.12 6.00
C SER A 67 -5.58 6.88 5.42
N SER A 68 -6.07 6.38 4.29
CA SER A 68 -5.37 5.35 3.53
C SER A 68 -5.46 5.62 2.04
N LEU A 69 -4.35 5.43 1.34
CA LEU A 69 -4.32 5.31 -0.11
C LEU A 69 -4.48 3.84 -0.46
N ILE A 70 -5.08 3.56 -1.61
CA ILE A 70 -5.23 2.20 -2.12
C ILE A 70 -4.53 2.13 -3.46
N LEU A 71 -3.48 1.32 -3.53
CA LEU A 71 -2.90 0.88 -4.80
C LEU A 71 -3.73 -0.30 -5.29
N SER A 72 -4.52 -0.09 -6.34
CA SER A 72 -5.46 -1.07 -6.86
C SER A 72 -5.03 -1.55 -8.24
N MET A 73 -4.93 -2.87 -8.39
CA MET A 73 -4.57 -3.52 -9.65
C MET A 73 -5.86 -3.85 -10.40
N LEU A 74 -6.61 -2.81 -10.78
CA LEU A 74 -7.87 -2.94 -11.52
C LEU A 74 -7.65 -3.39 -12.97
N SER A 75 -6.43 -3.23 -13.49
CA SER A 75 -6.05 -3.71 -14.81
C SER A 75 -5.88 -5.23 -14.83
N THR A 76 -5.88 -5.82 -16.01
CA THR A 76 -5.59 -7.25 -16.14
C THR A 76 -4.13 -7.52 -15.75
N ILE A 77 -3.92 -8.41 -14.78
CA ILE A 77 -2.62 -8.99 -14.48
C ILE A 77 -2.15 -9.80 -15.69
N GLU A 78 -1.00 -9.43 -16.27
CA GLU A 78 -0.36 -10.13 -17.37
C GLU A 78 0.29 -11.43 -16.88
N THR A 79 1.08 -11.34 -15.81
CA THR A 79 1.69 -12.51 -15.17
C THR A 79 1.63 -12.37 -13.66
N PHE A 80 1.41 -13.50 -12.99
CA PHE A 80 1.45 -13.63 -11.53
C PHE A 80 2.22 -14.88 -11.15
N SER A 81 3.26 -14.71 -10.34
CA SER A 81 3.99 -15.81 -9.74
C SER A 81 4.23 -15.52 -8.27
N PHE A 82 4.48 -16.58 -7.50
CA PHE A 82 4.95 -16.40 -6.14
C PHE A 82 5.92 -17.50 -5.75
N GLN A 83 6.74 -17.20 -4.75
CA GLN A 83 7.73 -18.11 -4.20
C GLN A 83 7.90 -17.91 -2.69
N VAL A 84 8.27 -18.98 -1.99
CA VAL A 84 8.63 -18.93 -0.58
C VAL A 84 10.08 -18.45 -0.47
N LEU A 85 10.30 -17.40 0.31
CA LEU A 85 11.61 -16.81 0.54
C LEU A 85 12.00 -16.95 2.01
N ALA A 86 13.28 -17.28 2.24
CA ALA A 86 13.82 -17.43 3.59
C ALA A 86 13.90 -16.10 4.36
N THR A 87 13.99 -14.96 3.65
CA THR A 87 13.90 -13.59 4.19
C THR A 87 13.82 -12.58 3.03
N ILE A 88 13.61 -11.29 3.33
CA ILE A 88 13.73 -10.18 2.38
C ILE A 88 14.92 -9.29 2.72
N SER A 89 15.61 -8.81 1.69
CA SER A 89 16.71 -7.87 1.89
C SER A 89 16.17 -6.57 2.52
N GLN A 90 16.76 -6.19 3.65
CA GLN A 90 16.34 -5.10 4.53
C GLN A 90 16.06 -3.81 3.74
N PRO A 91 14.84 -3.27 3.86
CA PRO A 91 14.62 -2.40 5.01
C PRO A 91 13.31 -2.66 5.78
N SER A 92 12.73 -3.85 5.71
CA SER A 92 11.46 -4.18 6.37
C SER A 92 11.56 -4.49 7.88
N ARG A 93 12.43 -3.80 8.63
CA ARG A 93 12.79 -4.15 10.03
C ARG A 93 11.55 -4.52 10.85
N GLY A 94 11.39 -5.81 11.15
CA GLY A 94 10.34 -6.35 12.01
C GLY A 94 8.90 -6.25 11.49
N LYS A 95 8.66 -5.87 10.23
CA LYS A 95 7.29 -5.77 9.66
C LYS A 95 6.71 -7.12 9.25
N LEU A 96 7.58 -8.04 8.85
CA LEU A 96 7.26 -9.40 8.47
C LEU A 96 8.11 -10.36 9.31
N SER A 97 7.59 -11.58 9.46
CA SER A 97 8.29 -12.73 10.02
C SER A 97 9.51 -13.14 9.18
N SER A 98 10.27 -14.12 9.67
CA SER A 98 11.50 -14.55 9.00
C SER A 98 11.21 -15.12 7.60
N GLN A 99 10.18 -15.95 7.45
CA GLN A 99 9.82 -16.57 6.17
C GLN A 99 8.67 -15.80 5.51
N VAL A 100 8.83 -15.46 4.24
CA VAL A 100 7.84 -14.67 3.50
C VAL A 100 7.44 -15.32 2.19
N LEU A 101 6.29 -14.91 1.67
CA LEU A 101 5.88 -15.15 0.29
C LEU A 101 6.20 -13.91 -0.54
N GLY A 102 7.06 -14.05 -1.54
CA GLY A 102 7.29 -13.03 -2.55
C GLY A 102 6.32 -13.22 -3.71
N LEU A 103 5.48 -12.23 -3.97
CA LEU A 103 4.44 -12.23 -5.00
C LEU A 103 4.87 -11.28 -6.11
N ASP A 104 5.15 -11.78 -7.30
CA ASP A 104 5.60 -10.99 -8.44
C ASP A 104 4.43 -10.71 -9.39
N PHE A 105 4.23 -9.43 -9.70
CA PHE A 105 3.17 -8.95 -10.56
C PHE A 105 3.76 -8.28 -11.80
N LYS A 106 3.19 -8.63 -12.97
CA LYS A 106 3.30 -7.83 -14.19
C LYS A 106 1.89 -7.43 -14.63
N LEU A 107 1.65 -6.13 -14.81
CA LEU A 107 0.35 -5.59 -15.18
C LEU A 107 0.34 -5.11 -16.64
N ASN A 108 -0.81 -5.22 -17.31
CA ASN A 108 -0.98 -4.63 -18.65
C ASN A 108 -1.00 -3.09 -18.61
N GLU A 109 -1.54 -2.53 -17.53
CA GLU A 109 -1.62 -1.09 -17.29
C GLU A 109 -1.09 -0.75 -15.89
N ASN A 110 -0.65 0.49 -15.74
CA ASN A 110 -0.12 1.03 -14.50
C ASN A 110 -1.09 0.86 -13.32
N ILE A 111 -0.53 0.82 -12.11
CA ILE A 111 -1.30 0.71 -10.87
C ILE A 111 -2.24 1.93 -10.74
N THR A 112 -3.51 1.66 -10.44
CA THR A 112 -4.50 2.72 -10.18
C THR A 112 -4.42 3.13 -8.72
N VAL A 113 -4.27 4.43 -8.42
CA VAL A 113 -4.30 4.91 -7.05
C VAL A 113 -5.67 5.46 -6.71
N LEU A 114 -6.26 4.96 -5.64
CA LEU A 114 -7.52 5.44 -5.08
C LEU A 114 -7.23 6.26 -3.82
N ILE A 115 -7.82 7.45 -3.77
CA ILE A 115 -7.77 8.36 -2.61
C ILE A 115 -9.16 8.46 -1.98
N PRO A 116 -9.26 8.79 -0.68
CA PRO A 116 -10.55 9.08 -0.06
C PRO A 116 -11.27 10.24 -0.77
N LEU A 117 -12.61 10.17 -0.93
CA LEU A 117 -13.40 11.19 -1.64
C LEU A 117 -13.22 12.60 -1.05
N HIS A 118 -13.03 12.67 0.27
CA HIS A 118 -12.90 13.90 1.02
C HIS A 118 -11.48 14.49 1.00
N ALA A 119 -10.53 13.82 0.34
CA ALA A 119 -9.21 14.38 0.05
C ALA A 119 -9.25 15.17 -1.26
N LYS A 120 -8.38 16.19 -1.38
CA LYS A 120 -8.17 16.88 -2.65
C LYS A 120 -7.75 15.86 -3.73
N LYS A 121 -8.16 16.08 -4.99
CA LYS A 121 -7.82 15.21 -6.13
C LYS A 121 -6.32 14.93 -6.23
N GLN A 122 -5.51 15.92 -5.89
CA GLN A 122 -4.09 15.75 -5.62
C GLN A 122 -3.89 15.74 -4.10
N PRO A 123 -3.57 14.59 -3.49
CA PRO A 123 -3.38 14.51 -2.05
C PRO A 123 -2.17 15.34 -1.63
N VAL A 124 -2.36 16.17 -0.61
CA VAL A 124 -1.29 16.98 -0.01
C VAL A 124 -0.86 16.31 1.29
N GLN A 125 0.46 16.23 1.49
CA GLN A 125 1.04 15.63 2.69
C GLN A 125 0.49 16.25 3.98
N GLY A 126 0.16 15.41 4.94
CA GLY A 126 -0.17 15.82 6.31
C GLY A 126 1.07 16.16 7.13
N LYS A 127 2.14 15.38 6.96
CA LYS A 127 3.42 15.46 7.66
C LYS A 127 4.55 15.21 6.65
N THR A 128 5.79 15.55 7.01
CA THR A 128 6.97 15.31 6.15
C THR A 128 7.11 13.84 5.72
N GLN A 129 6.90 12.89 6.63
CA GLN A 129 6.92 11.46 6.29
C GLN A 129 5.81 11.09 5.30
N SER A 130 4.66 11.76 5.34
CA SER A 130 3.60 11.57 4.35
C SER A 130 4.06 11.98 2.95
N GLY A 131 4.90 13.02 2.82
CA GLY A 131 5.50 13.44 1.55
C GLY A 131 6.34 12.32 0.93
N VAL A 132 7.23 11.72 1.74
CA VAL A 132 8.06 10.57 1.31
C VAL A 132 7.19 9.41 0.82
N VAL A 133 6.13 9.07 1.57
CA VAL A 133 5.19 8.02 1.16
C VAL A 133 4.48 8.40 -0.14
N LEU A 134 4.05 9.65 -0.32
CA LEU A 134 3.43 10.11 -1.57
C LEU A 134 4.38 10.01 -2.78
N ASP A 135 5.67 10.28 -2.59
CA ASP A 135 6.66 10.14 -3.66
C ASP A 135 6.87 8.68 -4.06
N PHE A 136 6.91 7.75 -3.09
CA PHE A 136 6.91 6.32 -3.38
C PHE A 136 5.63 5.87 -4.10
N ILE A 137 4.47 6.35 -3.68
CA ILE A 137 3.19 6.06 -4.35
C ILE A 137 3.17 6.60 -5.78
N ARG A 138 3.70 7.81 -6.01
CA ARG A 138 3.84 8.40 -7.33
C ARG A 138 4.72 7.52 -8.21
N GLU A 139 5.89 7.11 -7.72
CA GLU A 139 6.82 6.28 -8.47
C GLU A 139 6.24 4.90 -8.81
N ILE A 140 5.71 4.19 -7.81
CA ILE A 140 5.14 2.85 -8.03
C ILE A 140 3.85 2.90 -8.88
N SER A 141 3.15 4.03 -8.94
CA SER A 141 2.01 4.20 -9.85
C SER A 141 2.40 4.30 -11.32
N GLN A 142 3.69 4.48 -11.65
CA GLN A 142 4.16 4.59 -13.04
C GLN A 142 4.70 3.29 -13.61
N ILE A 143 4.92 2.28 -12.77
CA ILE A 143 5.49 1.01 -13.18
C ILE A 143 4.41 -0.04 -13.42
N LYS A 144 4.81 -1.13 -14.08
CA LYS A 144 3.97 -2.29 -14.36
C LYS A 144 4.48 -3.58 -13.74
N PHE A 145 5.72 -3.59 -13.26
CA PHE A 145 6.36 -4.75 -12.65
C PHE A 145 6.77 -4.40 -11.22
N PHE A 146 6.28 -5.17 -10.25
CA PHE A 146 6.55 -4.98 -8.84
C PHE A 146 6.36 -6.28 -8.07
N SER A 147 6.90 -6.32 -6.86
CA SER A 147 6.78 -7.45 -5.94
C SER A 147 6.05 -7.02 -4.66
N VAL A 148 5.24 -7.92 -4.12
CA VAL A 148 4.63 -7.78 -2.79
C VAL A 148 5.13 -8.90 -1.91
N TYR A 149 5.60 -8.56 -0.71
CA TYR A 149 6.06 -9.52 0.27
C TYR A 149 5.07 -9.57 1.43
N ILE A 150 4.65 -10.77 1.80
CA ILE A 150 3.73 -11.02 2.92
C ILE A 150 4.24 -12.17 3.78
N ASP A 151 3.75 -12.27 5.01
CA ASP A 151 4.08 -13.41 5.88
C ASP A 151 3.69 -14.75 5.26
N HIS A 152 4.61 -15.71 5.34
CA HIS A 152 4.33 -17.08 4.93
C HIS A 152 3.39 -17.74 5.94
N THR A 153 2.28 -18.25 5.42
CA THR A 153 1.43 -19.21 6.13
C THR A 153 0.94 -20.24 5.11
N TYR A 154 0.72 -21.48 5.55
CA TYR A 154 0.17 -22.52 4.67
C TYR A 154 -1.18 -22.11 4.05
N SER A 155 -1.99 -21.32 4.78
CA SER A 155 -3.26 -20.79 4.28
C SER A 155 -3.05 -19.74 3.17
N HIS A 156 -2.10 -18.81 3.34
CA HIS A 156 -1.76 -17.85 2.31
C HIS A 156 -1.23 -18.54 1.06
N GLU A 157 -0.32 -19.50 1.21
CA GLU A 157 0.24 -20.26 0.10
C GLU A 157 -0.84 -21.03 -0.67
N ALA A 158 -1.73 -21.74 0.03
CA ALA A 158 -2.85 -22.44 -0.59
C ALA A 158 -3.79 -21.47 -1.33
N GLY A 159 -4.09 -20.32 -0.72
CA GLY A 159 -4.89 -19.26 -1.35
C GLY A 159 -4.24 -18.71 -2.61
N LEU A 160 -2.93 -18.43 -2.58
CA LEU A 160 -2.19 -17.92 -3.74
C LEU A 160 -2.04 -18.97 -4.85
N ASN A 161 -1.92 -20.26 -4.51
CA ASN A 161 -1.99 -21.35 -5.48
C ASN A 161 -3.34 -21.39 -6.20
N SER A 162 -4.45 -21.24 -5.46
CA SER A 162 -5.79 -21.11 -6.05
C SER A 162 -5.88 -19.92 -7.02
N ILE A 163 -5.33 -18.78 -6.61
CA ILE A 163 -5.25 -17.56 -7.43
C ILE A 163 -4.45 -17.80 -8.70
N ARG A 164 -3.25 -18.36 -8.61
CA ARG A 164 -2.39 -18.68 -9.75
C ARG A 164 -3.10 -19.61 -10.73
N ASN A 165 -3.72 -20.68 -10.23
CA ASN A 165 -4.47 -21.63 -11.07
C ASN A 165 -5.68 -20.98 -11.76
N ALA A 166 -6.31 -19.98 -11.14
CA ALA A 166 -7.39 -19.21 -11.77
C ALA A 166 -6.89 -18.28 -12.87
N ILE A 167 -5.72 -17.66 -12.68
CA ILE A 167 -5.05 -16.82 -13.68
C ILE A 167 -4.58 -17.67 -14.88
N ASP A 168 -3.82 -18.72 -14.62
CA ASP A 168 -3.28 -19.63 -15.65
C ASP A 168 -4.42 -20.34 -16.42
N GLY A 169 -5.53 -20.64 -15.73
CA GLY A 169 -6.73 -21.22 -16.34
C GLY A 169 -7.63 -20.23 -17.10
N GLY A 170 -7.22 -18.98 -17.29
CA GLY A 170 -7.99 -17.95 -18.00
C GLY A 170 -9.30 -17.54 -17.32
N ARG A 171 -9.53 -17.96 -16.08
CA ARG A 171 -10.71 -17.59 -15.27
C ARG A 171 -10.56 -16.21 -14.62
N TYR A 172 -9.35 -15.67 -14.63
CA TYR A 172 -9.09 -14.32 -14.19
C TYR A 172 -9.72 -13.30 -15.14
N ARG A 173 -10.78 -12.65 -14.69
CA ARG A 173 -11.39 -11.50 -15.37
C ARG A 173 -11.18 -10.29 -14.49
N SER A 174 -10.26 -9.42 -14.90
CA SER A 174 -10.06 -8.12 -14.24
C SER A 174 -11.41 -7.39 -14.15
N THR A 175 -11.60 -6.73 -13.02
CA THR A 175 -12.79 -5.94 -12.70
C THR A 175 -13.00 -4.77 -13.67
N ARG A 176 -12.07 -4.47 -14.59
CA ARG A 176 -12.14 -3.40 -15.59
C ARG A 176 -13.47 -3.36 -16.37
N LYS A 177 -14.11 -4.51 -16.63
CA LYS A 177 -15.37 -4.57 -17.39
C LYS A 177 -16.63 -4.30 -16.57
N ARG A 178 -16.57 -4.29 -15.24
CA ARG A 178 -17.67 -3.80 -14.42
C ARG A 178 -17.26 -2.43 -13.97
N GLN A 179 -18.00 -1.41 -14.40
CA GLN A 179 -18.04 -0.11 -13.75
C GLN A 179 -18.51 -0.35 -12.31
N LEU A 180 -17.63 -0.89 -11.46
CA LEU A 180 -17.91 -1.11 -10.07
C LEU A 180 -18.06 0.28 -9.47
N ASP A 181 -19.23 0.51 -8.88
CA ASP A 181 -19.40 1.64 -8.00
C ASP A 181 -18.33 1.51 -6.91
N LEU A 182 -17.30 2.36 -7.00
CA LEU A 182 -16.21 2.40 -6.03
C LEU A 182 -16.77 2.66 -4.62
N GLN A 183 -17.94 3.30 -4.51
CA GLN A 183 -18.61 3.45 -3.22
C GLN A 183 -19.03 2.09 -2.67
N SER A 184 -19.69 1.24 -3.46
CA SER A 184 -20.02 -0.13 -3.07
C SER A 184 -18.78 -0.95 -2.70
N LEU A 185 -17.70 -0.88 -3.50
CA LEU A 185 -16.48 -1.66 -3.28
C LEU A 185 -15.78 -1.30 -1.95
N HIS A 186 -15.86 -0.02 -1.57
CA HIS A 186 -15.26 0.49 -0.35
C HIS A 186 -16.28 0.74 0.77
N GLN A 187 -17.41 0.01 0.78
CA GLN A 187 -18.41 0.03 1.86
C GLN A 187 -18.97 1.43 2.17
N GLY A 188 -19.19 2.25 1.15
CA GLY A 188 -19.66 3.63 1.30
C GLY A 188 -18.59 4.61 1.77
N GLN A 189 -17.37 4.16 2.09
CA GLN A 189 -16.20 5.03 2.23
C GLN A 189 -15.76 5.42 0.82
N GLY A 190 -16.46 6.39 0.22
CA GLY A 190 -16.22 6.80 -1.16
C GLY A 190 -14.73 7.01 -1.44
N THR A 191 -14.22 6.36 -2.48
CA THR A 191 -12.87 6.60 -3.01
C THR A 191 -12.97 7.12 -4.44
N GLN A 192 -12.02 7.95 -4.84
CA GLN A 192 -11.91 8.44 -6.21
C GLN A 192 -10.55 8.05 -6.78
N ILE A 193 -10.52 7.83 -8.09
CA ILE A 193 -9.28 7.59 -8.83
C ILE A 193 -8.50 8.90 -8.88
N THR A 194 -7.22 8.85 -8.53
CA THR A 194 -6.28 9.93 -8.78
C THR A 194 -5.20 9.49 -9.76
N ARG A 195 -4.68 10.43 -10.53
CA ARG A 195 -3.49 10.25 -11.35
C ARG A 195 -2.42 11.17 -10.80
N PHE A 196 -1.33 10.57 -10.33
CA PHE A 196 -0.17 11.36 -9.93
C PHE A 196 0.56 11.81 -11.19
N PRO A 197 0.91 13.11 -11.30
CA PRO A 197 1.73 13.57 -12.41
C PRO A 197 3.10 12.88 -12.40
N SER A 198 3.65 12.65 -13.59
CA SER A 198 4.96 12.00 -13.76
C SER A 198 6.06 12.87 -13.14
N GLN A 199 7.16 12.26 -12.68
CA GLN A 199 8.28 13.01 -12.06
C GLN A 199 8.91 14.05 -13.01
N SER A 200 8.72 13.91 -14.33
CA SER A 200 9.18 14.89 -15.34
C SER A 200 8.51 16.27 -15.20
N GLU A 201 7.37 16.37 -14.51
CA GLU A 201 6.67 17.65 -14.27
C GLU A 201 7.15 18.35 -12.98
N GLY A 202 8.20 17.83 -12.34
CA GLY A 202 8.74 18.34 -11.08
C GLY A 202 8.01 17.75 -9.86
N LEU A 203 8.76 17.36 -8.83
CA LEU A 203 8.17 16.99 -7.54
C LEU A 203 7.56 18.25 -6.92
N PRO A 204 6.33 18.19 -6.38
CA PRO A 204 5.78 19.33 -5.65
C PRO A 204 6.71 19.66 -4.47
N ALA A 205 7.09 20.93 -4.35
CA ALA A 205 7.79 21.41 -3.18
C ALA A 205 6.87 21.23 -1.97
N TYR A 206 7.27 20.35 -1.07
CA TYR A 206 6.56 20.02 0.14
C TYR A 206 6.96 21.05 1.21
N ASP A 207 6.01 21.90 1.64
CA ASP A 207 6.28 22.81 2.77
C ASP A 207 6.72 22.01 3.99
N ASP A 208 7.86 22.38 4.58
CA ASP A 208 8.35 21.81 5.85
C ASP A 208 7.30 22.06 6.94
N VAL A 209 6.54 21.03 7.27
CA VAL A 209 5.60 21.10 8.39
C VAL A 209 6.44 20.96 9.67
N PRO A 210 6.45 21.96 10.57
CA PRO A 210 7.29 21.89 11.76
C PRO A 210 6.94 20.66 12.60
N SER A 211 7.95 19.83 12.84
CA SER A 211 7.88 18.67 13.72
C SER A 211 7.87 19.17 15.17
N SER A 212 6.71 19.55 15.69
CA SER A 212 6.61 20.03 17.07
C SER A 212 6.77 18.89 18.09
N SER A 213 8.03 18.68 18.48
CA SER A 213 8.56 18.38 19.82
C SER A 213 7.90 17.26 20.64
N LEU A 214 8.47 16.05 20.53
CA LEU A 214 8.67 15.17 21.68
C LEU A 214 9.81 15.75 22.52
N ASN A 215 9.50 16.58 23.51
CA ASN A 215 10.45 16.88 24.58
C ASN A 215 10.03 16.15 25.85
N ILE A 216 10.88 15.20 26.20
CA ILE A 216 10.91 14.42 27.42
C ILE A 216 11.18 15.39 28.58
N THR A 217 10.26 15.51 29.53
CA THR A 217 10.58 16.14 30.82
C THR A 217 10.85 15.06 31.86
N THR A 218 12.11 14.64 31.95
CA THR A 218 12.65 13.92 33.11
C THR A 218 12.72 14.91 34.28
N GLN A 219 11.70 14.93 35.13
CA GLN A 219 11.72 15.80 36.32
C GLN A 219 12.54 15.13 37.44
N LYS A 220 13.85 15.40 37.43
CA LYS A 220 14.78 15.13 38.52
C LYS A 220 14.44 16.04 39.71
N ARG A 221 13.72 15.54 40.72
CA ARG A 221 13.55 16.27 42.00
C ARG A 221 14.85 16.19 42.80
N LYS A 222 15.44 17.36 43.02
CA LYS A 222 16.59 17.62 43.89
C LYS A 222 16.24 17.32 45.35
N SER A 223 17.15 16.63 46.02
CA SER A 223 17.34 16.65 47.47
C SER A 223 17.41 18.10 47.98
N HIS A 224 16.72 18.39 49.08
CA HIS A 224 16.97 19.53 49.94
C HIS A 224 17.26 18.98 51.34
N GLY A 225 18.48 19.21 51.80
CA GLY A 225 18.88 19.03 53.18
C GLY A 225 19.52 20.32 53.69
N LYS A 226 19.21 20.59 54.97
CA LYS A 226 19.79 21.57 55.91
C LYS A 226 19.27 23.01 55.73
N SER A 227 18.85 23.70 56.79
CA SER A 227 19.51 23.82 58.10
C SER A 227 18.59 23.73 59.31
#